data_AF-A0A164EPM1-F1
#
_entry.id   AF-A0A164EPM1-F1
#
_cell.length_a   1.000
_cell.length_b   1.000
_cell.length_c   1.000
_cell.angle_alpha   90.00
_cell.angle_beta   90.00
_cell.angle_gamma   90.00
#
_symmetry.space_group_name_H-M   'P 1'
#
loop_
_entity.id
_entity.type
_entity.pdbx_description
1 polymer ?
#
loop_
_entity_poly.entity_id
_entity_poly.type
_entity_poly.pdbx_seq_one_letter_code
_entity_poly.pdbx_strand_id
1 'polypeptide(L)' 'LKLKKKKIGCFGITVEIDESKFGKRKYNRGKRVEGVWVVGGVERISGKCFFLWIQLKV' A
#
# COMPACT_ATOMS: atom_id res chain seq x y z
N LEU A 1 -21.31 -14.46 3.40
CA LEU A 1 -21.29 -13.17 2.66
C LEU A 1 -19.93 -13.04 1.95
N LYS A 2 -19.88 -13.04 0.61
CA LYS A 2 -18.62 -12.83 -0.14
C LYS A 2 -18.33 -11.33 -0.22
N LEU A 3 -17.20 -10.90 0.35
CA LEU A 3 -16.68 -9.54 0.11
C LEU A 3 -16.27 -9.44 -1.37
N LYS A 4 -17.01 -8.66 -2.16
CA LYS A 4 -16.60 -8.32 -3.53
C LYS A 4 -15.40 -7.39 -3.45
N LYS A 5 -14.23 -7.85 -3.91
CA LYS A 5 -13.07 -6.97 -4.12
C LYS A 5 -13.48 -5.88 -5.12
N LYS A 6 -13.48 -4.62 -4.66
CA LYS A 6 -13.84 -3.48 -5.50
C LYS A 6 -12.66 -3.20 -6.43
N LYS A 7 -12.88 -3.28 -7.74
CA LYS A 7 -11.87 -2.89 -8.73
C LYS A 7 -11.61 -1.39 -8.59
N ILE A 8 -10.34 -1.03 -8.63
CA ILE A 8 -9.83 0.35 -8.65
C ILE A 8 -9.26 0.61 -10.03
N GLY A 9 -9.53 1.79 -10.56
CA GLY A 9 -9.20 2.16 -11.93
C GLY A 9 -10.31 1.79 -12.92
N CYS A 10 -10.53 2.70 -13.87
CA CYS A 10 -11.35 2.53 -15.07
C CYS A 10 -10.81 3.50 -16.14
N PHE A 11 -11.30 3.41 -17.38
CA PHE A 11 -10.94 4.35 -18.43
C PHE A 11 -11.22 5.79 -17.99
N GLY A 12 -10.23 6.69 -18.17
CA GLY A 12 -10.32 8.09 -17.75
C GLY A 12 -10.12 8.36 -16.26
N ILE A 13 -9.93 7.33 -15.42
CA ILE A 13 -9.64 7.50 -13.99
C ILE A 13 -8.13 7.44 -13.77
N THR A 14 -7.56 8.53 -13.24
CA THR A 14 -6.17 8.56 -12.79
C THR A 14 -6.06 7.99 -11.38
N VAL A 15 -5.19 7.00 -11.22
CA VAL A 15 -4.85 6.38 -9.94
C VAL A 15 -3.41 6.77 -9.59
N GLU A 16 -3.22 7.34 -8.42
CA GLU A 16 -1.89 7.57 -7.86
C GLU A 16 -1.44 6.30 -7.13
N ILE A 17 -0.20 5.88 -7.35
CA ILE A 17 0.38 4.69 -6.75
C ILE A 17 1.65 5.11 -6.03
N ASP A 18 1.83 4.63 -4.80
CA ASP A 18 3.01 4.91 -4.00
C ASP A 18 3.46 3.67 -3.21
N GLU A 19 4.74 3.63 -2.87
CA GLU A 19 5.36 2.54 -2.11
C GLU A 19 5.85 3.05 -0.76
N SER A 20 5.42 2.39 0.32
CA SER A 20 5.80 2.73 1.69
C SER A 20 6.33 1.50 2.42
N LYS A 21 7.53 1.59 2.99
CA LYS A 21 8.07 0.55 3.86
C LYS A 21 7.60 0.74 5.29
N PHE A 22 6.70 -0.12 5.73
CA PHE A 22 6.23 -0.15 7.11
C PHE A 22 7.14 -1.02 7.97
N GLY A 23 7.72 -0.41 9.00
CA GLY A 23 8.53 -1.07 10.01
C GLY A 23 8.49 -0.28 11.30
N LYS A 24 8.99 -0.84 12.40
CA LYS A 24 9.01 -0.12 13.69
C LYS A 24 9.98 1.09 13.62
N ARG A 25 9.48 2.31 13.89
CA ARG A 25 10.29 3.53 14.20
C ARG A 25 9.42 4.50 15.02
N LYS A 26 9.89 5.29 15.99
CA LYS A 26 11.21 5.78 16.43
C LYS A 26 11.32 5.57 17.96
N TYR A 27 12.46 4.99 18.41
CA TYR A 27 13.13 5.02 19.75
C TYR A 27 14.07 3.81 20.01
N ASN A 28 14.24 2.87 19.08
CA ASN A 28 15.39 1.94 19.10
C ASN A 28 16.40 2.31 18.00
N ARG A 29 17.27 3.28 18.33
CA ARG A 29 18.35 3.83 17.48
C ARG A 29 19.30 2.74 16.96
N GLY A 30 19.83 2.94 15.74
CA GLY A 30 20.87 2.10 15.12
C GLY A 30 20.43 0.74 14.58
N LYS A 31 19.30 0.18 15.04
CA LYS A 31 18.85 -1.14 14.63
C LYS A 31 18.08 -1.08 13.30
N ARG A 32 18.58 -1.77 12.28
CA ARG A 32 17.88 -1.97 11.00
C ARG A 32 16.75 -2.98 11.25
N VAL A 33 15.50 -2.50 11.23
CA VAL A 33 14.32 -3.36 11.46
C VAL A 33 13.85 -3.93 10.12
N GLU A 34 13.59 -5.22 10.09
CA GLU A 34 12.91 -5.88 8.98
C GLU A 34 11.48 -5.33 8.88
N GLY A 35 11.14 -4.76 7.73
CA GLY A 35 9.88 -4.05 7.51
C GLY A 35 9.18 -4.58 6.28
N VAL A 36 7.86 -4.54 6.31
CA VAL A 36 6.99 -4.97 5.21
C VAL A 36 6.83 -3.81 4.25
N TRP A 37 7.03 -4.05 2.96
CA TRP A 37 6.70 -3.08 1.94
C TRP A 37 5.19 -3.11 1.69
N VAL A 38 4.58 -1.94 1.55
CA VAL A 38 3.17 -1.81 1.20
C VAL A 38 3.09 -0.91 -0.01
N VAL A 39 2.42 -1.37 -1.05
CA VAL A 39 2.03 -0.56 -2.19
C VAL A 39 0.62 -0.06 -1.95
N GLY A 40 0.45 1.25 -1.94
CA GLY A 40 -0.84 1.90 -1.88
C GLY A 40 -1.24 2.43 -3.25
N GLY A 41 -2.53 2.56 -3.50
CA GLY A 41 -3.00 3.38 -4.60
C GLY A 41 -4.34 4.01 -4.31
N VAL A 42 -4.58 5.21 -4.86
CA VAL A 42 -5.80 5.99 -4.66
C VAL A 42 -6.29 6.61 -5.97
N GLU A 43 -7.60 6.50 -6.25
CA GLU A 43 -8.22 7.22 -7.36
C GLU A 43 -8.35 8.71 -7.00
N ARG A 44 -7.79 9.60 -7.83
CA ARG A 44 -7.80 11.05 -7.55
C ARG A 44 -9.19 11.64 -7.31
N ILE A 45 -10.18 11.17 -8.07
CA ILE A 45 -11.53 11.75 -8.07
C ILE A 45 -12.42 11.11 -7.01
N SER A 46 -12.38 9.78 -6.88
CA SER A 46 -13.32 9.06 -6.02
C SER A 46 -12.79 8.80 -4.60
N GLY A 47 -11.48 8.94 -4.39
CA GLY A 47 -10.81 8.62 -3.12
C GLY A 47 -10.77 7.14 -2.78
N LYS A 48 -11.23 6.24 -3.67
CA LYS A 48 -11.10 4.80 -3.46
C LYS A 48 -9.64 4.41 -3.43
N CYS A 49 -9.24 3.62 -2.44
CA CYS A 49 -7.86 3.20 -2.26
C CYS A 49 -7.72 1.70 -2.00
N PHE A 50 -6.51 1.19 -2.27
CA PHE A 50 -6.07 -0.15 -1.86
C PHE A 50 -4.70 -0.09 -1.19
N PHE A 51 -4.41 -1.12 -0.39
CA PHE A 51 -3.11 -1.37 0.20
C PHE A 51 -2.74 -2.83 -0.01
N LEU A 52 -1.59 -3.08 -0.61
CA LEU A 52 -1.05 -4.40 -0.86
C LEU A 52 0.30 -4.52 -0.17
N TRP A 53 0.35 -5.33 0.87
CA TRP A 53 1.62 -5.78 1.45
C TRP A 53 2.38 -6.68 0.47
N ILE A 54 3.68 -6.41 0.31
CA ILE A 54 4.62 -7.22 -0.44
C ILE A 54 5.42 -8.06 0.55
N GLN A 55 5.39 -9.37 0.35
CA GLN A 55 6.32 -10.29 0.99
C GLN A 55 7.52 -10.49 0.06
N LEU A 56 8.64 -9.84 0.38
CA LEU A 56 9.92 -10.17 -0.24
C LEU A 56 10.34 -11.55 0.28
N LYS A 57 10.33 -12.56 -0.59
CA LYS A 57 11.05 -13.80 -0.31
C LYS A 57 12.52 -13.54 -0.59
N VAL A 58 13.32 -13.52 0.47
CA VAL A 58 14.79 -13.56 0.39
C VAL A 58 15.21 -14.98 0.04
#